data_AF-A0A428FWK0-F1
#
_entry.id   AF-A0A428FWK0-F1
#
_cell.length_a   1.000
_cell.length_b   1.000
_cell.length_c   1.000
_cell.angle_alpha   90.00
_cell.angle_beta   90.00
_cell.angle_gamma   90.00
#
_symmetry.space_group_name_H-M   'P 1'
#
loop_
_entity.id
_entity.type
_entity.pdbx_description
1 polymer ?
#
loop_
_entity_poly.entity_id
_entity_poly.type
_entity_poly.pdbx_seq_one_letter_code
_entity_poly.pdbx_strand_id
1 'polypeptide(L)'
;MKKIFLKKRTIFLARLFLGQLPLLVSTYLFLSRQFLHFSLVFQLLLVIINLASILATVYLTREMKIREFEDDDLVSPRTNQLMFIGLTGFMSIICLYRGITAGESYQQLIAYIGAVLCLLIMLLLIWGLKYYKK
;
A
#
# COMPACT_ATOMS: atom_id res chain seq x y z
N MET A 1 22.65 13.50 13.26
CA MET A 1 21.76 12.31 13.21
C MET A 1 20.28 12.63 12.95
N LYS A 2 19.55 13.38 13.81
CA LYS A 2 18.09 13.64 13.62
C LYS A 2 17.67 14.21 12.24
N LYS A 3 18.46 15.13 11.65
CA LYS A 3 18.11 15.75 10.35
C LYS A 3 18.19 14.77 9.17
N ILE A 4 19.12 13.82 9.20
CA ILE A 4 19.29 12.80 8.14
C ILE A 4 18.15 11.77 8.24
N PHE A 5 17.81 11.34 9.46
CA PHE A 5 16.68 10.46 9.75
C PHE A 5 15.33 11.05 9.29
N LEU A 6 15.05 12.32 9.62
CA LEU A 6 13.84 13.00 9.17
C LEU A 6 13.80 13.10 7.64
N LYS A 7 14.94 13.38 7.00
CA LYS A 7 15.02 13.46 5.54
C LYS A 7 14.76 12.10 4.87
N LYS A 8 15.28 10.99 5.43
CA LYS A 8 15.01 9.61 4.98
C LYS A 8 13.53 9.26 5.08
N ARG A 9 12.91 9.53 6.25
CA ARG A 9 11.48 9.31 6.48
C ARG A 9 10.61 10.14 5.54
N THR A 10 10.97 11.39 5.29
CA THR A 10 10.24 12.26 4.35
C THR A 10 10.35 11.75 2.91
N ILE A 11 11.51 11.27 2.47
CA ILE A 11 11.68 10.69 1.12
C ILE A 11 10.86 9.40 0.96
N PHE A 12 10.83 8.56 2.00
CA PHE A 12 10.01 7.33 2.00
C PHE A 12 8.51 7.64 1.98
N LEU A 13 8.05 8.56 2.82
CA LEU A 13 6.65 9.02 2.82
C LEU A 13 6.30 9.67 1.49
N ALA A 14 7.17 10.50 0.92
CA ALA A 14 6.96 11.08 -0.40
C ALA A 14 6.80 10.01 -1.48
N ARG A 15 7.59 8.92 -1.44
CA ARG A 15 7.45 7.80 -2.39
C ARG A 15 6.12 7.07 -2.23
N LEU A 16 5.70 6.82 -0.99
CA LEU A 16 4.42 6.16 -0.69
C LEU A 16 3.24 7.01 -1.17
N PHE A 17 3.22 8.30 -0.82
CA PHE A 17 2.10 9.20 -1.10
C PHE A 17 2.04 9.71 -2.55
N LEU A 18 3.18 10.03 -3.17
CA LEU A 18 3.21 10.59 -4.54
C LEU A 18 3.33 9.51 -5.62
N GLY A 19 3.93 8.37 -5.27
CA GLY A 19 4.14 7.26 -6.19
C GLY A 19 3.08 6.18 -6.04
N GLN A 20 3.13 5.47 -4.92
CA GLN A 20 2.40 4.21 -4.75
C GLN A 20 0.89 4.37 -4.58
N LEU A 21 0.44 5.36 -3.79
CA LEU A 21 -1.00 5.58 -3.56
C LEU A 21 -1.76 5.94 -4.84
N PRO A 22 -1.31 6.89 -5.69
CA PRO A 22 -2.00 7.19 -6.94
C PRO A 22 -2.08 6.00 -7.90
N LEU A 23 -1.01 5.20 -7.98
CA LEU A 23 -0.99 3.94 -8.74
C LEU A 23 -2.03 2.96 -8.20
N LEU A 24 -2.08 2.74 -6.88
CA LEU A 24 -3.06 1.86 -6.24
C LEU A 24 -4.51 2.30 -6.51
N VAL A 25 -4.79 3.59 -6.34
CA VAL A 25 -6.10 4.19 -6.63
C VAL A 25 -6.47 4.00 -8.10
N SER A 26 -5.54 4.27 -9.02
CA SER A 26 -5.79 4.08 -10.44
C SER A 26 -6.01 2.60 -10.81
N THR A 27 -5.26 1.69 -10.21
CA THR A 27 -5.40 0.24 -10.47
C THR A 27 -6.77 -0.25 -9.97
N TYR A 28 -7.21 0.22 -8.79
CA TYR A 28 -8.55 -0.06 -8.28
C TYR A 28 -9.66 0.49 -9.20
N LEU A 29 -9.54 1.73 -9.68
CA LEU A 29 -10.51 2.34 -10.60
C LEU A 29 -10.57 1.61 -11.94
N PHE A 30 -9.44 1.09 -12.41
CA PHE A 30 -9.37 0.27 -13.61
C PHE A 30 -10.06 -1.10 -13.41
N LEU A 31 -9.73 -1.80 -12.32
CA LEU A 31 -10.33 -3.10 -11.96
C LEU A 31 -11.84 -3.02 -11.69
N SER A 32 -12.34 -1.93 -11.12
CA SER A 32 -13.77 -1.74 -10.86
C SER A 32 -14.57 -1.38 -12.12
N ARG A 33 -13.93 -1.26 -13.28
CA ARG A 33 -14.48 -0.75 -14.55
C ARG A 33 -15.05 0.67 -14.47
N GLN A 34 -14.96 1.36 -13.33
CA GLN A 34 -15.40 2.75 -13.18
C GLN A 34 -14.57 3.70 -14.04
N PHE A 35 -13.32 3.35 -14.35
CA PHE A 35 -12.48 4.09 -15.30
C PHE A 35 -13.17 4.35 -16.64
N LEU A 36 -13.90 3.35 -17.17
CA LEU A 36 -14.58 3.44 -18.48
C LEU A 36 -15.86 4.31 -18.42
N HIS A 37 -16.42 4.52 -17.22
CA HIS A 37 -17.60 5.33 -17.00
C HIS A 37 -17.30 6.83 -16.82
N PHE A 38 -16.03 7.19 -16.62
CA PHE A 38 -15.62 8.60 -16.52
C PHE A 38 -15.51 9.27 -17.89
N SER A 39 -15.66 10.60 -17.90
CA SER A 39 -15.39 11.42 -19.08
C SER A 39 -13.97 11.22 -19.60
N LEU A 40 -13.80 11.33 -20.91
CA LEU A 40 -12.53 11.18 -21.63
C LEU A 40 -11.42 12.10 -21.05
N VAL A 41 -11.81 13.30 -20.60
CA VAL A 41 -10.90 14.25 -19.92
C VAL A 41 -10.37 13.69 -18.60
N PHE A 42 -11.23 13.02 -17.82
CA PHE A 42 -10.85 12.39 -16.55
C PHE A 42 -9.95 11.18 -16.76
N GLN A 43 -10.18 10.41 -17.82
CA GLN A 43 -9.33 9.28 -18.19
C GLN A 43 -7.91 9.75 -18.55
N LEU A 44 -7.79 10.82 -19.35
CA LEU A 44 -6.49 11.43 -19.70
C LEU A 44 -5.78 11.98 -18.46
N LEU A 45 -6.49 12.66 -17.57
CA LEU A 45 -5.95 13.17 -16.30
C LEU A 45 -5.38 12.04 -15.44
N LEU A 46 -6.11 10.92 -15.31
CA LEU A 46 -5.64 9.76 -14.57
C LEU A 46 -4.37 9.17 -15.21
N VAL A 47 -4.29 9.08 -16.53
CA VAL A 47 -3.07 8.61 -17.23
C VAL A 47 -1.88 9.52 -16.92
N ILE A 48 -2.06 10.84 -16.97
CA ILE A 48 -1.00 11.82 -16.65
C ILE A 48 -0.53 11.66 -15.20
N ILE A 49 -1.47 11.50 -14.25
CA ILE A 49 -1.15 11.28 -12.83
C ILE A 49 -0.35 9.99 -12.65
N ASN A 50 -0.74 8.88 -13.30
CA ASN A 50 0.01 7.63 -13.21
C ASN A 50 1.43 7.77 -13.77
N LEU A 51 1.58 8.45 -14.91
CA LEU A 51 2.89 8.68 -15.51
C LEU A 51 3.79 9.51 -14.58
N ALA A 52 3.24 10.56 -13.98
CA ALA A 52 3.93 11.37 -12.98
C ALA A 52 4.30 10.57 -11.73
N SER A 53 3.42 9.68 -11.26
CA SER A 53 3.67 8.81 -10.11
C SER A 53 4.76 7.76 -10.37
N ILE A 54 4.83 7.21 -11.58
CA ILE A 54 5.93 6.32 -12.00
C ILE A 54 7.24 7.11 -12.01
N LEU A 55 7.25 8.31 -12.61
CA LEU A 55 8.44 9.18 -12.64
C LEU A 55 8.94 9.52 -11.24
N ALA A 56 8.02 9.93 -10.35
CA ALA A 56 8.32 10.24 -8.96
C ALA A 56 8.89 9.01 -8.22
N THR A 57 8.33 7.83 -8.47
CA THR A 57 8.82 6.58 -7.86
C THR A 57 10.24 6.25 -8.33
N VAL A 58 10.52 6.37 -9.63
CA VAL A 58 11.85 6.12 -10.20
C VAL A 58 12.87 7.14 -9.68
N TYR A 59 12.52 8.43 -9.68
CA TYR A 59 13.37 9.50 -9.18
C TYR A 59 13.74 9.30 -7.70
N LEU A 60 12.73 9.08 -6.85
CA LEU A 60 12.95 8.88 -5.41
C LEU A 60 13.72 7.59 -5.12
N THR A 61 13.49 6.52 -5.90
CA THR A 61 14.26 5.28 -5.78
C THR A 61 15.73 5.50 -6.15
N ARG A 62 16.00 6.29 -7.19
CA ARG A 62 17.37 6.63 -7.61
C ARG A 62 18.07 7.51 -6.56
N GLU A 63 17.38 8.49 -6.00
CA GLU A 63 17.88 9.34 -4.90
C GLU A 63 18.22 8.51 -3.65
N MET A 64 17.39 7.51 -3.29
CA MET A 64 17.70 6.62 -2.17
C MET A 64 18.91 5.71 -2.45
N LYS A 65 19.07 5.23 -3.69
CA LYS A 65 20.22 4.40 -4.11
C LYS A 65 21.53 5.20 -4.09
N ILE A 66 21.51 6.46 -4.52
CA ILE A 66 22.70 7.33 -4.53
C ILE A 66 23.13 7.72 -3.11
N ARG A 67 22.21 7.76 -2.15
CA ARG A 67 22.50 8.18 -0.77
C ARG A 67 22.95 7.07 0.18
N GLU A 68 23.22 5.85 -0.29
CA GLU A 68 23.69 4.72 0.55
C GLU A 68 22.90 4.64 1.88
N PHE A 69 21.57 4.63 1.78
CA PHE A 69 20.71 4.38 2.94
C PHE A 69 20.72 2.91 3.41
N GLU A 70 21.75 2.18 2.99
CA GLU A 70 21.89 0.72 2.98
C GLU A 70 22.12 0.15 4.40
N ASP A 71 22.69 0.93 5.33
CA ASP A 71 23.17 0.38 6.60
C ASP A 71 22.48 0.86 7.88
N ASP A 72 21.43 1.68 7.80
CA ASP A 72 20.66 1.99 9.01
C ASP A 72 19.43 1.10 9.07
N ASP A 73 19.51 0.15 9.99
CA ASP A 73 18.53 -0.78 10.58
C ASP A 73 17.32 0.00 11.15
N LEU A 74 16.69 0.81 10.29
CA LEU A 74 15.84 1.96 10.66
C LEU A 74 14.51 1.52 11.25
N VAL A 75 14.11 0.29 10.98
CA VAL A 75 12.91 -0.31 11.53
C VAL A 75 13.30 -1.70 11.92
N SER A 76 13.39 -1.95 13.24
CA SER A 76 13.59 -3.31 13.72
C SER A 76 12.58 -4.20 12.98
N PRO A 77 13.01 -5.30 12.37
CA PRO A 77 12.14 -6.12 11.54
C PRO A 77 10.84 -6.51 12.25
N ARG A 78 10.93 -6.64 13.58
CA ARG A 78 9.81 -6.83 14.50
C ARG A 78 8.80 -5.68 14.49
N THR A 79 9.24 -4.43 14.48
CA THR A 79 8.38 -3.24 14.37
C THR A 79 7.67 -3.20 13.02
N ASN A 80 8.37 -3.51 11.92
CA ASN A 80 7.75 -3.59 10.59
C ASN A 80 6.69 -4.70 10.54
N GLN A 81 7.02 -5.87 11.06
CA GLN A 81 6.10 -7.01 11.11
C GLN A 81 4.86 -6.69 11.96
N LEU A 82 5.03 -5.98 13.08
CA LEU A 82 3.91 -5.52 13.91
C LEU A 82 3.06 -4.46 13.19
N MET A 83 3.68 -3.54 12.45
CA MET A 83 2.96 -2.58 11.59
C MET A 83 2.15 -3.30 10.51
N PHE A 84 2.70 -4.34 9.87
CA PHE A 84 1.98 -5.14 8.87
C PHE A 84 0.81 -5.91 9.49
N ILE A 85 0.97 -6.51 10.67
CA ILE A 85 -0.13 -7.16 11.40
C ILE A 85 -1.28 -6.16 11.65
N GLY A 86 -0.94 -4.96 12.14
CA GLY A 86 -1.93 -3.90 12.38
C GLY A 86 -2.64 -3.45 11.11
N LEU A 87 -1.89 -3.23 10.02
CA LEU A 87 -2.44 -2.82 8.72
C LEU A 87 -3.37 -3.88 8.13
N THR A 88 -2.94 -5.16 8.15
CA THR A 88 -3.75 -6.29 7.67
C THR A 88 -5.02 -6.45 8.50
N GLY A 89 -4.96 -6.19 9.81
CA GLY A 89 -6.15 -6.18 10.67
C GLY A 89 -7.14 -5.08 10.33
N PHE A 90 -6.65 -3.86 10.12
CA PHE A 90 -7.49 -2.75 9.69
C PHE A 90 -8.16 -3.02 8.35
N MET A 91 -7.42 -3.57 7.37
CA MET A 91 -7.97 -3.97 6.08
C MET A 91 -9.01 -5.09 6.20
N SER A 92 -8.80 -6.08 7.08
CA SER A 92 -9.78 -7.14 7.34
C SER A 92 -11.11 -6.59 7.85
N ILE A 93 -11.09 -5.61 8.76
CA ILE A 93 -12.28 -4.93 9.28
C ILE A 93 -13.02 -4.19 8.15
N ILE A 94 -12.29 -3.49 7.27
CA ILE A 94 -12.89 -2.80 6.12
C ILE A 94 -13.52 -3.80 5.13
N CYS A 95 -12.84 -4.93 4.85
CA CYS A 95 -13.39 -5.99 4.01
C CYS A 95 -14.67 -6.59 4.59
N LEU A 96 -14.71 -6.83 5.91
CA LEU A 96 -15.91 -7.33 6.59
C LEU A 96 -17.05 -6.30 6.55
N TYR A 97 -16.75 -5.03 6.82
CA TYR A 97 -17.73 -3.96 6.72
C TYR A 97 -18.32 -3.89 5.30
N ARG A 98 -17.48 -3.95 4.26
CA ARG A 98 -17.98 -4.01 2.88
C ARG A 98 -18.75 -5.28 2.56
N GLY A 99 -18.37 -6.42 3.12
CA GLY A 99 -19.12 -7.67 2.98
C GLY A 99 -20.51 -7.63 3.62
N ILE A 100 -20.76 -6.73 4.57
CA ILE A 100 -22.09 -6.57 5.19
C ILE A 100 -22.91 -5.49 4.46
N THR A 101 -22.27 -4.42 4.01
CA THR A 101 -22.95 -3.23 3.45
C THR A 101 -23.16 -3.30 1.94
N ALA A 102 -22.48 -4.20 1.21
CA ALA A 102 -22.65 -4.32 -0.24
C ALA A 102 -24.03 -4.91 -0.59
N GLY A 103 -24.82 -4.19 -1.40
CA GLY A 103 -26.13 -4.63 -1.86
C GLY A 103 -26.10 -5.66 -3.00
N GLU A 104 -24.95 -5.81 -3.67
CA GLU A 104 -24.76 -6.75 -4.77
C GLU A 104 -23.98 -7.98 -4.31
N SER A 105 -24.55 -9.17 -4.57
CA SER A 105 -24.03 -10.47 -4.10
C SER A 105 -22.59 -10.77 -4.55
N TYR A 106 -22.22 -10.36 -5.76
CA TYR A 106 -20.86 -10.54 -6.30
C TYR A 106 -19.82 -9.70 -5.53
N GLN A 107 -20.14 -8.45 -5.21
CA GLN A 107 -19.24 -7.58 -4.44
C GLN A 107 -19.09 -8.08 -3.01
N GLN A 108 -20.17 -8.63 -2.45
CA GLN A 108 -20.19 -9.27 -1.15
C GLN A 108 -19.24 -10.48 -1.10
N LEU A 109 -19.33 -11.36 -2.10
CA LEU A 109 -18.47 -12.53 -2.24
C LEU A 109 -16.98 -12.15 -2.30
N ILE A 110 -16.62 -11.15 -3.12
CA ILE A 110 -15.25 -10.66 -3.22
C ILE A 110 -14.76 -10.10 -1.88
N ALA A 111 -15.61 -9.33 -1.19
CA ALA A 111 -15.26 -8.74 0.10
C ALA A 111 -14.99 -9.81 1.15
N TYR A 112 -15.78 -10.89 1.19
CA TYR A 112 -15.53 -12.03 2.07
C TYR A 112 -14.27 -12.81 1.72
N ILE A 113 -13.99 -13.06 0.43
CA ILE A 113 -12.73 -13.67 -0.01
C ILE A 113 -11.54 -12.83 0.44
N GLY A 114 -11.62 -11.50 0.28
CA GLY A 114 -10.61 -10.56 0.76
C GLY A 114 -10.41 -10.59 2.27
N ALA A 115 -11.50 -10.71 3.04
CA ALA A 115 -11.44 -10.84 4.50
C ALA A 115 -10.72 -12.13 4.93
N VAL A 116 -11.05 -13.26 4.31
CA VAL A 116 -10.41 -14.57 4.59
C VAL A 116 -8.92 -14.52 4.26
N LEU A 117 -8.54 -13.95 3.10
CA LEU A 117 -7.14 -13.79 2.72
C LEU A 117 -6.38 -12.89 3.71
N CYS A 118 -6.99 -11.79 4.18
CA CYS A 118 -6.37 -10.94 5.20
C CYS A 118 -6.15 -11.70 6.52
N LEU A 119 -7.10 -12.53 6.96
CA LEU A 119 -6.94 -13.33 8.18
C LEU A 119 -5.81 -14.37 8.03
N LEU A 120 -5.72 -15.05 6.89
CA LEU A 120 -4.63 -15.99 6.61
C LEU A 120 -3.26 -15.28 6.67
N ILE A 121 -3.13 -14.14 5.98
CA ILE A 121 -1.89 -13.35 5.96
C ILE A 121 -1.53 -12.87 7.37
N MET A 122 -2.51 -12.44 8.18
CA MET A 122 -2.28 -12.05 9.56
C MET A 122 -1.75 -13.19 10.41
N LEU A 123 -2.30 -14.40 10.29
CA LEU A 123 -1.82 -15.59 11.00
C LEU A 123 -0.37 -15.92 10.61
N LEU A 124 -0.04 -15.86 9.32
CA LEU A 124 1.33 -16.01 8.82
C LEU A 124 2.28 -14.96 9.40
N LEU A 125 1.85 -13.69 9.47
CA LEU A 125 2.65 -12.60 10.04
C LEU A 125 2.89 -12.79 11.54
N ILE A 126 1.88 -13.20 12.30
CA ILE A 126 2.02 -13.51 13.74
C ILE A 126 2.96 -14.71 13.93
N TRP A 127 2.85 -15.74 13.08
CA TRP A 127 3.74 -16.89 13.14
C TRP A 127 5.18 -16.53 12.80
N GLY A 128 5.41 -15.68 11.79
CA GLY A 128 6.74 -15.17 11.46
C GLY A 128 7.38 -14.41 12.63
N LEU A 129 6.59 -13.78 13.51
CA LEU A 129 7.10 -13.05 14.68
C LEU A 129 7.75 -14.02 15.69
N LYS A 130 7.29 -15.28 15.73
CA LYS A 130 7.83 -16.34 16.58
C LYS A 130 9.21 -16.81 16.13
N TYR A 131 9.52 -16.69 14.84
CA TYR A 131 10.83 -17.06 14.28
C TYR A 131 11.84 -15.91 14.27
N TYR A 132 11.41 -14.70 14.61
CA TYR A 132 12.30 -13.56 14.84
C TYR A 132 13.01 -13.72 16.20
N LYS A 133 13.96 -14.66 16.27
CA LYS A 133 14.93 -14.73 17.37
C LYS A 133 15.96 -13.62 17.17
N LYS A 134 16.15 -12.85 18.24
CA LYS A 134 17.17 -11.81 18.39
C LYS A 134 18.56 -12.37 18.17
#